data_AF-A0A6C1BPM6-F1
#
_entry.id   AF-A0A6C1BPM6-F1
#
_cell.length_a   1.000
_cell.length_b   1.000
_cell.length_c   1.000
_cell.angle_alpha   90.00
_cell.angle_beta   90.00
_cell.angle_gamma   90.00
#
_symmetry.space_group_name_H-M   'P 1'
#
loop_
_entity.id
_entity.type
_entity.pdbx_description
1 polymer ?
#
loop_
_entity_poly.entity_id
_entity_poly.type
_entity_poly.pdbx_seq_one_letter_code
_entity_poly.pdbx_strand_id
1 'polypeptide(L)'
;MQTKVAWSITHQEFTITDYYYFSILQREAEKRGLIVHEVDNWEKLKEYHTIVFNYPEIPFTEKEVQDVERWVWEEGKKVILLGYYKNEDHIADTCNTLARRFGMELNPDEVIDEVNNHQGDKYFLVTSKIRRYNKNEKNEVNVNKIMLACSASIKPLMPDIKVVVRAEDTAQSNMGHYTLLIAEQIAPTSGGYFCLAGTCVFWDNYSITLYDNLEFSINLLRHTPKLKVEGGKQVILEI
;
A
#
# COMPACT_ATOMS: atom_id res chain seq x y z
N MET A 1 -4.71 -5.98 -20.32
CA MET A 1 -5.60 -4.91 -19.81
C MET A 1 -4.70 -3.90 -19.13
N GLN A 2 -4.83 -2.59 -19.39
CA GLN A 2 -4.01 -1.59 -18.70
C GLN A 2 -4.59 -1.32 -17.30
N THR A 3 -3.75 -1.36 -16.27
CA THR A 3 -4.17 -1.03 -14.90
C THR A 3 -4.32 0.48 -14.77
N LYS A 4 -5.56 0.94 -14.59
CA LYS A 4 -5.89 2.28 -14.10
C LYS A 4 -5.70 2.39 -12.59
N VAL A 5 -4.93 3.38 -12.16
CA VAL A 5 -4.63 3.75 -10.78
C VAL A 5 -5.20 5.15 -10.51
N ALA A 6 -6.06 5.27 -9.51
CA ALA A 6 -6.44 6.56 -8.95
C ALA A 6 -5.42 6.92 -7.87
N TRP A 7 -4.78 8.06 -8.05
CA TRP A 7 -4.03 8.73 -7.00
C TRP A 7 -4.96 9.78 -6.38
N SER A 8 -5.49 9.49 -5.20
CA SER A 8 -6.45 10.37 -4.54
C SER A 8 -5.77 11.67 -4.13
N ILE A 9 -6.49 12.79 -4.28
CA ILE A 9 -6.19 14.09 -3.64
C ILE A 9 -7.41 14.61 -2.84
N THR A 10 -8.35 13.70 -2.52
CA THR A 10 -9.62 14.01 -1.84
C THR A 10 -9.48 14.30 -0.35
N HIS A 11 -8.38 13.85 0.26
CA HIS A 11 -8.05 13.97 1.67
C HIS A 11 -6.71 14.71 1.89
N GLN A 12 -6.35 15.60 0.95
CA GLN A 12 -5.10 16.40 0.96
C GLN A 12 -3.81 15.58 0.86
N GLU A 13 -3.88 14.44 0.20
CA GLU A 13 -2.74 13.57 -0.08
C GLU A 13 -1.66 14.28 -0.91
N PHE A 14 -0.40 13.87 -0.71
CA PHE A 14 0.67 14.29 -1.62
C PHE A 14 0.38 13.85 -3.04
N THR A 15 0.62 14.73 -4.01
CA THR A 15 0.19 14.56 -5.40
C THR A 15 1.25 13.83 -6.23
N ILE A 16 0.88 12.86 -7.07
CA ILE A 16 1.85 12.12 -7.92
C ILE A 16 2.48 13.02 -8.99
N THR A 17 1.82 14.11 -9.36
CA THR A 17 2.32 15.11 -10.30
C THR A 17 3.28 16.12 -9.66
N ASP A 18 3.50 16.06 -8.34
CA ASP A 18 4.59 16.81 -7.72
C ASP A 18 5.92 16.34 -8.31
N TYR A 19 6.47 17.17 -9.18
CA TYR A 19 7.67 16.84 -9.93
C TYR A 19 8.88 16.59 -9.01
N TYR A 20 8.94 17.30 -7.88
CA TYR A 20 10.02 17.22 -6.92
C TYR A 20 10.00 15.87 -6.20
N TYR A 21 8.81 15.37 -5.87
CA TYR A 21 8.67 14.14 -5.11
C TYR A 21 8.44 12.88 -5.95
N PHE A 22 7.67 12.88 -7.05
CA PHE A 22 7.22 11.61 -7.66
C PHE A 22 7.34 11.49 -9.18
N SER A 23 7.99 12.44 -9.85
CA SER A 23 8.15 12.42 -11.32
C SER A 23 8.79 11.14 -11.88
N ILE A 24 9.67 10.47 -11.13
CA ILE A 24 10.26 9.20 -11.56
C ILE A 24 9.21 8.09 -11.55
N LEU A 25 8.45 7.94 -10.44
CA LEU A 25 7.41 6.92 -10.33
C LEU A 25 6.36 7.10 -11.43
N GLN A 26 5.87 8.33 -11.64
CA GLN A 26 4.88 8.63 -12.67
C GLN A 26 5.35 8.18 -14.06
N ARG A 27 6.54 8.65 -14.48
CA ARG A 27 7.11 8.32 -15.79
C ARG A 27 7.35 6.82 -15.96
N GLU A 28 7.87 6.17 -14.93
CA GLU A 28 8.20 4.74 -14.98
C GLU A 28 6.95 3.84 -14.94
N ALA A 29 5.87 4.29 -14.30
CA ALA A 29 4.56 3.65 -14.31
C ALA A 29 3.92 3.72 -15.70
N GLU A 30 3.91 4.90 -16.34
CA GLU A 30 3.37 5.11 -17.69
C GLU A 30 4.11 4.26 -18.74
N LYS A 31 5.44 4.22 -18.69
CA LYS A 31 6.27 3.37 -19.56
C LYS A 31 5.91 1.89 -19.47
N ARG A 32 5.38 1.44 -18.33
CA ARG A 32 4.99 0.06 -18.04
C ARG A 32 3.49 -0.19 -18.21
N GLY A 33 2.76 0.75 -18.81
CA GLY A 33 1.35 0.61 -19.16
C GLY A 33 0.37 0.78 -17.98
N LEU A 34 0.83 1.39 -16.87
CA LEU A 34 -0.05 1.85 -15.81
C LEU A 34 -0.58 3.24 -16.19
N ILE A 35 -1.90 3.43 -16.09
CA ILE A 35 -2.52 4.74 -16.27
C ILE A 35 -2.75 5.31 -14.87
N VAL A 36 -1.96 6.29 -14.46
CA VAL A 36 -2.09 6.93 -13.15
C VAL A 36 -2.75 8.30 -13.34
N HIS A 37 -3.88 8.53 -12.66
CA HIS A 37 -4.57 9.81 -12.67
C HIS A 37 -4.70 10.35 -11.26
N GLU A 38 -4.47 11.65 -11.09
CA GLU A 38 -4.93 12.35 -9.90
C GLU A 38 -6.45 12.48 -9.92
N VAL A 39 -7.07 12.21 -8.78
CA VAL A 39 -8.53 12.23 -8.64
C VAL A 39 -8.91 13.03 -7.41
N ASP A 40 -9.54 14.18 -7.66
CA ASP A 40 -10.05 15.13 -6.66
C ASP A 40 -11.51 14.88 -6.25
N ASN A 41 -12.16 13.91 -6.89
CA ASN A 41 -13.57 13.60 -6.67
C ASN A 41 -13.73 12.15 -6.19
N TRP A 42 -14.17 12.00 -4.95
CA TRP A 42 -14.41 10.71 -4.29
C TRP A 42 -15.23 9.74 -5.17
N GLU A 43 -16.29 10.22 -5.80
CA GLU A 43 -17.21 9.38 -6.57
C GLU A 43 -16.56 8.78 -7.83
N LYS A 44 -15.46 9.36 -8.32
CA LYS A 44 -14.71 8.85 -9.47
C LYS A 44 -13.70 7.77 -9.08
N LEU A 45 -13.30 7.67 -7.81
CA LEU A 45 -12.29 6.69 -7.35
C LEU A 45 -12.71 5.25 -7.68
N LYS A 46 -14.02 4.95 -7.61
CA LYS A 46 -14.60 3.65 -7.94
C LYS A 46 -14.42 3.23 -9.41
N GLU A 47 -14.00 4.11 -10.30
CA GLU A 47 -13.76 3.76 -11.72
C GLU A 47 -12.40 3.09 -11.94
N TYR A 48 -11.53 3.07 -10.93
CA TYR A 48 -10.15 2.61 -11.02
C TYR A 48 -9.97 1.21 -10.42
N HIS A 49 -8.89 0.53 -10.79
CA HIS A 49 -8.58 -0.80 -10.27
C HIS A 49 -7.81 -0.71 -8.94
N THR A 50 -6.84 0.20 -8.90
CA THR A 50 -6.06 0.54 -7.71
C THR A 50 -6.40 1.96 -7.30
N ILE A 51 -6.58 2.20 -6.00
CA ILE A 51 -6.79 3.52 -5.41
C ILE A 51 -5.69 3.73 -4.37
N VAL A 52 -5.01 4.87 -4.44
CA VAL A 52 -3.90 5.23 -3.55
C VAL A 52 -4.30 6.44 -2.72
N PHE A 53 -4.25 6.29 -1.40
CA PHE A 53 -4.36 7.35 -0.40
C PHE A 53 -2.95 7.56 0.19
N ASN A 54 -2.17 8.42 -0.46
CA ASN A 54 -0.77 8.66 -0.09
C ASN A 54 -0.67 9.80 0.92
N TYR A 55 -0.54 9.48 2.21
CA TYR A 55 -0.50 10.49 3.28
C TYR A 55 -1.79 11.32 3.35
N PRO A 56 -2.96 10.71 3.64
CA PRO A 56 -4.18 11.50 3.82
C PRO A 56 -4.11 12.30 5.13
N GLU A 57 -4.42 13.59 5.06
CA GLU A 57 -4.45 14.49 6.23
C GLU A 57 -5.87 14.65 6.80
N ILE A 58 -6.90 14.36 5.99
CA ILE A 58 -8.30 14.40 6.42
C ILE A 58 -8.75 12.99 6.88
N PRO A 59 -9.38 12.85 8.06
CA PRO A 59 -10.03 11.61 8.48
C PRO A 59 -11.17 11.17 7.55
N PHE A 60 -11.28 9.86 7.29
CA PHE A 60 -12.35 9.29 6.48
C PHE A 60 -13.66 9.24 7.26
N THR A 61 -14.75 9.65 6.62
CA THR A 61 -16.10 9.52 7.16
C THR A 61 -16.59 8.07 7.11
N GLU A 62 -17.57 7.71 7.95
CA GLU A 62 -18.14 6.35 7.95
C GLU A 62 -18.71 5.94 6.58
N LYS A 63 -19.26 6.90 5.81
CA LYS A 63 -19.73 6.63 4.45
C LYS A 63 -18.57 6.25 3.52
N GLU A 64 -17.48 7.02 3.55
CA GLU A 64 -16.29 6.76 2.73
C GLU A 64 -15.65 5.42 3.10
N VAL A 65 -15.62 5.10 4.40
CA VAL A 65 -15.15 3.80 4.87
C VAL A 65 -16.02 2.66 4.33
N GLN A 66 -17.35 2.79 4.36
CA GLN A 66 -18.28 1.82 3.77
C GLN A 66 -18.10 1.69 2.25
N ASP A 67 -17.81 2.78 1.55
CA ASP A 67 -17.51 2.76 0.12
C ASP A 67 -16.23 1.96 -0.17
N VAL A 68 -15.17 2.20 0.60
CA VAL A 68 -13.91 1.47 0.48
C VAL A 68 -14.08 -0.01 0.83
N GLU A 69 -14.87 -0.34 1.85
CA GLU A 69 -15.24 -1.72 2.17
C GLU A 69 -15.89 -2.40 0.96
N ARG A 70 -16.93 -1.79 0.36
CA ARG A 70 -17.58 -2.33 -0.83
C ARG A 70 -16.60 -2.51 -2.01
N TRP A 71 -15.76 -1.52 -2.27
CA TRP A 71 -14.75 -1.57 -3.32
C TRP A 71 -13.80 -2.76 -3.18
N VAL A 72 -13.33 -3.02 -1.97
CA VAL A 72 -12.42 -4.14 -1.69
C VAL A 72 -13.18 -5.46 -1.66
N TRP A 73 -14.22 -5.59 -0.83
CA TRP A 73 -14.88 -6.86 -0.54
C TRP A 73 -15.80 -7.36 -1.65
N GLU A 74 -16.40 -6.46 -2.44
CA GLU A 74 -17.41 -6.81 -3.44
C GLU A 74 -16.96 -6.55 -4.87
N GLU A 75 -16.19 -5.49 -5.10
CA GLU A 75 -15.73 -5.10 -6.45
C GLU A 75 -14.31 -5.58 -6.76
N GLY A 76 -13.60 -6.10 -5.75
CA GLY A 76 -12.28 -6.70 -5.91
C GLY A 76 -11.20 -5.69 -6.27
N LYS A 77 -11.36 -4.43 -5.86
CA LYS A 77 -10.35 -3.38 -6.07
C LYS A 77 -9.18 -3.53 -5.10
N LYS A 78 -8.07 -2.86 -5.44
CA LYS A 78 -6.94 -2.67 -4.55
C LYS A 78 -6.99 -1.25 -3.99
N VAL A 79 -6.90 -1.11 -2.68
CA VAL A 79 -6.78 0.18 -2.00
C VAL A 79 -5.47 0.17 -1.23
N ILE A 80 -4.65 1.20 -1.40
CA ILE A 80 -3.36 1.37 -0.75
C ILE A 80 -3.45 2.64 0.10
N LEU A 81 -3.24 2.48 1.40
CA LEU A 81 -3.24 3.55 2.38
C LEU A 81 -1.83 3.66 2.97
N LEU A 82 -1.25 4.86 2.92
CA LEU A 82 0.13 5.09 3.36
C LEU A 82 0.15 6.17 4.44
N GLY A 83 0.73 5.82 5.58
CA GLY A 83 0.99 6.77 6.66
C GLY A 83 2.47 7.13 6.75
N TYR A 84 2.89 7.57 7.93
CA TYR A 84 4.25 8.01 8.20
C TYR A 84 4.60 7.81 9.69
N TYR A 85 5.90 7.77 10.01
CA TYR A 85 6.38 7.60 11.38
C TYR A 85 6.00 8.75 12.34
N LYS A 86 6.17 8.51 13.65
CA LYS A 86 6.01 9.45 14.78
C LYS A 86 4.62 10.02 15.03
N ASN A 87 3.77 10.13 14.01
CA ASN A 87 2.40 10.65 14.14
C ASN A 87 2.33 12.06 14.76
N GLU A 88 3.31 12.93 14.51
CA GLU A 88 3.36 14.31 15.05
C GLU A 88 2.20 15.18 14.54
N ASP A 89 1.68 14.84 13.37
CA ASP A 89 0.62 15.51 12.63
C ASP A 89 -0.66 14.65 12.51
N HIS A 90 -0.77 13.61 13.34
CA HIS A 90 -1.94 12.73 13.42
C HIS A 90 -2.22 11.88 12.17
N ILE A 91 -1.25 11.67 11.28
CA ILE A 91 -1.43 10.85 10.07
C ILE A 91 -1.76 9.38 10.38
N ALA A 92 -1.19 8.79 11.43
CA ALA A 92 -1.58 7.46 11.87
C ALA A 92 -3.02 7.45 12.39
N ASP A 93 -3.45 8.47 13.13
CA ASP A 93 -4.84 8.59 13.59
C ASP A 93 -5.80 8.71 12.40
N THR A 94 -5.47 9.54 11.41
CA THR A 94 -6.21 9.69 10.15
C THR A 94 -6.29 8.38 9.39
N CYS A 95 -5.15 7.70 9.15
CA CYS A 95 -5.13 6.40 8.48
C CYS A 95 -5.97 5.36 9.24
N ASN A 96 -5.95 5.38 10.57
CA ASN A 96 -6.67 4.44 11.43
C ASN A 96 -8.18 4.61 11.40
N THR A 97 -8.71 5.74 10.91
CA THR A 97 -10.15 5.88 10.64
C THR A 97 -10.65 4.94 9.56
N LEU A 98 -9.76 4.50 8.65
CA LEU A 98 -10.04 3.53 7.60
C LEU A 98 -9.43 2.15 7.90
N ALA A 99 -8.16 2.09 8.28
CA ALA A 99 -7.40 0.84 8.40
C ALA A 99 -8.01 -0.16 9.39
N ARG A 100 -8.60 0.32 10.49
CA ARG A 100 -9.20 -0.54 11.53
C ARG A 100 -10.33 -1.41 11.00
N ARG A 101 -11.07 -0.94 9.99
CA ARG A 101 -12.15 -1.72 9.36
C ARG A 101 -11.63 -2.88 8.53
N PHE A 102 -10.36 -2.82 8.15
CA PHE A 102 -9.64 -3.91 7.49
C PHE A 102 -8.76 -4.71 8.46
N GLY A 103 -8.92 -4.52 9.77
CA GLY A 103 -8.24 -5.31 10.80
C GLY A 103 -6.77 -4.97 10.98
N MET A 104 -6.37 -3.75 10.67
CA MET A 104 -5.00 -3.26 10.87
C MET A 104 -5.02 -1.90 11.57
N GLU A 105 -3.96 -1.59 12.27
CA GLU A 105 -3.75 -0.31 12.92
C GLU A 105 -2.31 0.14 12.67
N LEU A 106 -2.13 1.38 12.21
CA LEU A 106 -0.84 2.02 12.13
C LEU A 106 -0.47 2.53 13.53
N ASN A 107 0.66 2.09 14.06
CA ASN A 107 1.11 2.56 15.36
C ASN A 107 1.68 3.99 15.25
N PRO A 108 1.60 4.80 16.31
CA PRO A 108 2.19 6.14 16.35
C PRO A 108 3.69 6.09 16.71
N ASP A 109 4.42 5.10 16.20
CA ASP A 109 5.80 4.81 16.56
C ASP A 109 6.79 5.21 15.45
N GLU A 110 8.08 5.06 15.75
CA GLU A 110 9.15 5.11 14.76
C GLU A 110 9.93 3.80 14.81
N VAL A 111 10.20 3.24 13.65
CA VAL A 111 11.05 2.05 13.49
C VAL A 111 12.42 2.50 13.00
N ILE A 112 13.46 2.08 13.71
CA ILE A 112 14.86 2.34 13.37
C ILE A 112 15.64 1.04 13.24
N ASP A 113 16.73 1.05 12.47
CA ASP A 113 17.67 -0.06 12.40
C ASP A 113 19.11 0.46 12.26
N GLU A 114 19.93 0.27 13.29
CA GLU A 114 21.34 0.72 13.31
C GLU A 114 22.25 -0.17 12.43
N VAL A 115 21.77 -1.34 12.00
CA VAL A 115 22.57 -2.34 11.26
C VAL A 115 22.16 -2.40 9.79
N ASN A 116 20.86 -2.53 9.51
CA ASN A 116 20.32 -2.67 8.17
C ASN A 116 19.66 -1.35 7.73
N ASN A 117 20.50 -0.38 7.40
CA ASN A 117 20.07 0.92 6.92
C ASN A 117 20.82 1.39 5.67
N HIS A 118 20.32 2.46 5.06
CA HIS A 118 20.98 3.12 3.94
C HIS A 118 21.93 4.21 4.46
N GLN A 119 23.21 4.10 4.09
CA GLN A 119 24.24 5.13 4.34
C GLN A 119 24.45 5.52 5.81
N GLY A 120 24.14 4.64 6.76
CA GLY A 120 24.28 4.92 8.19
C GLY A 120 23.09 5.66 8.80
N ASP A 121 22.05 5.99 8.01
CA ASP A 121 20.85 6.63 8.53
C ASP A 121 19.85 5.59 9.04
N LYS A 122 19.78 5.44 10.37
CA LYS A 122 18.92 4.45 11.03
C LYS A 122 17.43 4.52 10.67
N TYR A 123 16.94 5.63 10.12
CA TYR A 123 15.53 5.75 9.68
C TYR A 123 15.30 5.22 8.27
N PHE A 124 16.36 4.96 7.50
CA PHE A 124 16.27 4.47 6.13
C PHE A 124 16.41 2.96 6.14
N LEU A 125 15.36 2.29 6.62
CA LEU A 125 15.33 0.85 6.88
C LEU A 125 15.53 0.07 5.58
N VAL A 126 16.50 -0.84 5.57
CA VAL A 126 16.76 -1.71 4.42
C VAL A 126 16.37 -3.14 4.79
N THR A 127 15.51 -3.77 3.97
CA THR A 127 15.02 -5.11 4.29
C THR A 127 14.92 -6.01 3.06
N SER A 128 15.28 -7.27 3.25
CA SER A 128 15.07 -8.37 2.30
C SER A 128 13.85 -9.23 2.63
N LYS A 129 13.16 -8.93 3.74
CA LYS A 129 12.04 -9.71 4.27
C LYS A 129 10.72 -9.32 3.61
N ILE A 130 10.67 -9.57 2.31
CA ILE A 130 9.58 -9.27 1.40
C ILE A 130 8.82 -10.57 1.11
N ARG A 131 7.51 -10.58 1.36
CA ARG A 131 6.64 -11.77 1.18
C ARG A 131 5.70 -11.65 -0.01
N ARG A 132 5.41 -10.43 -0.46
CA ARG A 132 4.53 -10.14 -1.60
C ARG A 132 5.15 -9.00 -2.43
N TYR A 133 4.73 -8.90 -3.69
CA TYR A 133 5.26 -7.93 -4.66
C TYR A 133 6.74 -8.08 -5.01
N ASN A 134 7.31 -9.26 -4.73
CA ASN A 134 8.69 -9.56 -5.09
C ASN A 134 8.87 -10.18 -6.48
N LYS A 135 7.77 -10.35 -7.21
CA LYS A 135 7.74 -10.97 -8.52
C LYS A 135 6.99 -10.12 -9.53
N ASN A 136 7.46 -10.15 -10.77
CA ASN A 136 6.81 -9.50 -11.90
C ASN A 136 5.62 -10.32 -12.44
N GLU A 137 4.99 -9.86 -13.52
CA GLU A 137 3.86 -10.52 -14.17
C GLU A 137 4.19 -11.90 -14.77
N LYS A 138 5.48 -12.16 -15.05
CA LYS A 138 5.97 -13.47 -15.50
C LYS A 138 6.27 -14.41 -14.33
N ASN A 139 5.95 -14.01 -13.10
CA ASN A 139 6.21 -14.73 -11.86
C ASN A 139 7.72 -14.94 -11.60
N GLU A 140 8.56 -14.07 -12.16
CA GLU A 140 10.01 -14.03 -11.95
C GLU A 140 10.32 -13.11 -10.78
N VAL A 141 11.23 -13.50 -9.90
CA VAL A 141 11.65 -12.66 -8.78
C VAL A 141 12.46 -11.47 -9.30
N ASN A 142 11.97 -10.25 -9.10
CA ASN A 142 12.61 -9.00 -9.51
C ASN A 142 12.80 -8.00 -8.36
N VAL A 143 12.40 -8.35 -7.13
CA VAL A 143 12.65 -7.56 -5.93
C VAL A 143 13.24 -8.48 -4.88
N ASN A 144 14.45 -8.17 -4.44
CA ASN A 144 15.16 -8.90 -3.40
C ASN A 144 15.32 -8.04 -2.14
N LYS A 145 15.37 -6.72 -2.31
CA LYS A 145 15.63 -5.78 -1.22
C LYS A 145 15.01 -4.42 -1.52
N ILE A 146 14.44 -3.79 -0.49
CA ILE A 146 13.89 -2.43 -0.58
C ILE A 146 14.38 -1.58 0.58
N MET A 147 14.25 -0.26 0.42
CA MET A 147 14.43 0.72 1.48
C MET A 147 13.10 1.40 1.81
N LEU A 148 12.76 1.48 3.09
CA LEU A 148 11.55 2.13 3.60
C LEU A 148 11.96 3.24 4.58
N ALA A 149 12.03 4.48 4.10
CA ALA A 149 12.42 5.62 4.91
C ALA A 149 11.30 6.00 5.89
N CYS A 150 11.66 6.34 7.13
CA CYS A 150 10.77 6.93 8.12
C CYS A 150 9.46 6.14 8.29
N SER A 151 9.58 4.87 8.67
CA SER A 151 8.42 3.96 8.78
C SER A 151 7.89 3.85 10.21
N ALA A 152 6.56 3.87 10.35
CA ALA A 152 5.84 3.33 11.50
C ALA A 152 5.61 1.82 11.35
N SER A 153 5.37 1.13 12.46
CA SER A 153 4.97 -0.27 12.48
C SER A 153 3.45 -0.43 12.40
N ILE A 154 3.01 -1.59 11.92
CA ILE A 154 1.61 -1.95 11.77
C ILE A 154 1.27 -3.06 12.76
N LYS A 155 0.17 -2.86 13.50
CA LYS A 155 -0.42 -3.85 14.39
C LYS A 155 -1.58 -4.58 13.67
N PRO A 156 -1.47 -5.89 13.45
CA PRO A 156 -2.61 -6.70 13.04
C PRO A 156 -3.65 -6.77 14.16
N LEU A 157 -4.92 -6.54 13.83
CA LEU A 157 -6.08 -6.72 14.72
C LEU A 157 -6.84 -8.01 14.41
N MET A 158 -6.56 -8.64 13.27
CA MET A 158 -7.14 -9.90 12.83
C MET A 158 -6.04 -10.92 12.45
N PRO A 159 -6.28 -12.24 12.59
CA PRO A 159 -5.26 -13.26 12.34
C PRO A 159 -4.95 -13.51 10.86
N ASP A 160 -5.81 -13.06 9.96
CA ASP A 160 -5.71 -13.32 8.52
C ASP A 160 -4.92 -12.26 7.75
N ILE A 161 -4.49 -11.18 8.42
CA ILE A 161 -3.62 -10.14 7.88
C ILE A 161 -2.33 -10.75 7.30
N LYS A 162 -2.04 -10.39 6.05
CA LYS A 162 -0.86 -10.85 5.32
C LYS A 162 0.29 -9.89 5.56
N VAL A 163 1.42 -10.45 5.96
CA VAL A 163 2.70 -9.74 5.95
C VAL A 163 3.12 -9.51 4.51
N VAL A 164 3.37 -8.25 4.13
CA VAL A 164 3.94 -7.89 2.83
C VAL A 164 5.43 -7.61 2.99
N VAL A 165 5.78 -6.72 3.92
CA VAL A 165 7.17 -6.41 4.29
C VAL A 165 7.28 -6.29 5.80
N ARG A 166 8.31 -6.91 6.37
CA ARG A 166 8.77 -6.63 7.74
C ARG A 166 10.21 -6.13 7.72
N ALA A 167 10.61 -5.41 8.77
CA ALA A 167 11.99 -5.00 8.93
C ALA A 167 12.92 -6.19 9.20
N GLU A 168 14.23 -5.96 9.13
CA GLU A 168 15.23 -6.93 9.57
C GLU A 168 15.14 -7.19 11.09
N ASP A 169 15.72 -8.29 11.58
CA ASP A 169 15.55 -8.69 13.00
C ASP A 169 16.32 -7.76 13.97
N THR A 170 17.19 -6.91 13.42
CA THR A 170 17.92 -5.85 14.13
C THR A 170 17.12 -4.58 14.33
N ALA A 171 16.03 -4.40 13.57
CA ALA A 171 15.19 -3.21 13.64
C ALA A 171 14.36 -3.19 14.92
N GLN A 172 14.13 -1.99 15.45
CA GLN A 172 13.42 -1.77 16.69
C GLN A 172 12.40 -0.64 16.53
N SER A 173 11.20 -0.88 17.04
CA SER A 173 10.22 0.18 17.32
C SER A 173 10.58 0.84 18.64
N ASN A 174 10.53 2.17 18.70
CA ASN A 174 10.70 2.91 19.96
C ASN A 174 9.60 2.62 21.01
N MET A 175 8.49 1.98 20.60
CA MET A 175 7.39 1.55 21.47
C MET A 175 7.36 0.02 21.71
N GLY A 176 8.38 -0.71 21.23
CA GLY A 176 8.49 -2.17 21.42
C GLY A 176 7.53 -3.00 20.57
N HIS A 177 6.96 -2.42 19.51
CA HIS A 177 6.07 -3.12 18.59
C HIS A 177 6.83 -4.05 17.63
N TYR A 178 6.12 -5.07 17.13
CA TYR A 178 6.62 -5.90 16.03
C TYR A 178 6.77 -5.06 14.76
N THR A 179 7.93 -5.13 14.11
CA THR A 179 8.32 -4.26 12.99
C THR A 179 7.74 -4.72 11.64
N LEU A 180 6.42 -4.90 11.60
CA LEU A 180 5.65 -5.08 10.36
C LEU A 180 5.49 -3.72 9.69
N LEU A 181 6.02 -3.54 8.47
CA LEU A 181 6.11 -2.24 7.81
C LEU A 181 5.07 -2.06 6.70
N ILE A 182 4.69 -3.16 6.04
CA ILE A 182 3.61 -3.19 5.05
C ILE A 182 2.80 -4.46 5.27
N ALA A 183 1.48 -4.31 5.30
CA ALA A 183 0.54 -5.39 5.54
C ALA A 183 -0.70 -5.29 4.65
N GLU A 184 -1.37 -6.42 4.43
CA GLU A 184 -2.55 -6.49 3.58
C GLU A 184 -3.66 -7.31 4.19
N GLN A 185 -4.89 -6.85 3.98
CA GLN A 185 -6.08 -7.67 4.08
C GLN A 185 -6.56 -8.06 2.66
N ILE A 186 -6.87 -9.34 2.47
CA ILE A 186 -7.30 -9.87 1.16
C ILE A 186 -8.75 -10.34 1.26
N ALA A 187 -9.62 -9.77 0.44
CA ALA A 187 -11.00 -10.19 0.35
C ALA A 187 -11.10 -11.59 -0.27
N PRO A 188 -11.57 -12.61 0.47
CA PRO A 188 -11.58 -13.99 -0.01
C PRO A 188 -12.56 -14.19 -1.18
N THR A 189 -13.64 -13.41 -1.21
CA THR A 189 -14.72 -13.50 -2.21
C THR A 189 -14.36 -12.83 -3.53
N SER A 190 -13.89 -11.58 -3.48
CA SER A 190 -13.61 -10.77 -4.67
C SER A 190 -12.16 -10.85 -5.14
N GLY A 191 -11.23 -11.22 -4.25
CA GLY A 191 -9.80 -11.08 -4.46
C GLY A 191 -9.29 -9.63 -4.38
N GLY A 192 -10.09 -8.70 -3.83
CA GLY A 192 -9.67 -7.34 -3.54
C GLY A 192 -8.63 -7.27 -2.43
N TYR A 193 -7.92 -6.13 -2.35
CA TYR A 193 -6.82 -5.91 -1.43
C TYR A 193 -7.01 -4.58 -0.70
N PHE A 194 -6.82 -4.58 0.61
CA PHE A 194 -6.54 -3.36 1.36
C PHE A 194 -5.12 -3.44 1.90
N CYS A 195 -4.24 -2.56 1.43
CA CYS A 195 -2.84 -2.48 1.81
C CYS A 195 -2.62 -1.27 2.72
N LEU A 196 -1.97 -1.49 3.87
CA LEU A 196 -1.48 -0.44 4.75
C LEU A 196 0.05 -0.44 4.72
N ALA A 197 0.65 0.71 4.51
CA ALA A 197 2.10 0.92 4.58
C ALA A 197 2.44 1.98 5.64
N GLY A 198 3.46 1.71 6.45
CA GLY A 198 3.90 2.63 7.50
C GLY A 198 4.72 3.82 7.03
N THR A 199 4.95 3.95 5.72
CA THR A 199 5.62 5.09 5.10
C THR A 199 5.04 5.37 3.72
N CYS A 200 4.98 6.64 3.35
CA CYS A 200 4.56 7.16 2.05
C CYS A 200 5.72 7.54 1.13
N VAL A 201 6.98 7.48 1.61
CA VAL A 201 8.15 8.04 0.88
C VAL A 201 9.04 7.00 0.24
N PHE A 202 8.76 5.70 0.36
CA PHE A 202 9.60 4.67 -0.29
C PHE A 202 9.61 4.76 -1.83
N TRP A 203 8.66 5.48 -2.40
CA TRP A 203 8.52 5.70 -3.84
C TRP A 203 8.72 7.16 -4.27
N ASP A 204 9.22 8.01 -3.37
CA ASP A 204 9.64 9.36 -3.73
C ASP A 204 10.89 9.33 -4.63
N ASN A 205 11.24 10.45 -5.25
CA ASN A 205 12.31 10.53 -6.25
C ASN A 205 13.68 10.15 -5.70
N TYR A 206 13.89 10.32 -4.40
CA TYR A 206 15.09 9.86 -3.73
C TYR A 206 15.07 8.33 -3.60
N SER A 207 14.06 7.79 -2.94
CA SER A 207 13.95 6.39 -2.51
C SER A 207 13.65 5.44 -3.66
N ILE A 208 12.90 5.87 -4.68
CA ILE A 208 12.49 5.04 -5.82
C ILE A 208 13.69 4.49 -6.60
N THR A 209 14.83 5.19 -6.57
CA THR A 209 16.07 4.80 -7.26
C THR A 209 16.96 3.86 -6.43
N LEU A 210 16.60 3.61 -5.17
CA LEU A 210 17.38 2.79 -4.25
C LEU A 210 16.89 1.34 -4.28
N TYR A 211 17.85 0.40 -4.30
CA TYR A 211 17.60 -1.04 -4.33
C TYR A 211 16.55 -1.41 -5.41
N ASP A 212 15.55 -2.21 -5.06
CA ASP A 212 14.49 -2.63 -5.97
C ASP A 212 13.18 -1.84 -5.74
N ASN A 213 13.24 -0.63 -5.16
CA ASN A 213 12.06 0.17 -4.80
C ASN A 213 11.15 0.48 -6.00
N LEU A 214 11.72 0.76 -7.17
CA LEU A 214 10.94 0.98 -8.39
C LEU A 214 10.13 -0.27 -8.76
N GLU A 215 10.78 -1.43 -8.82
CA GLU A 215 10.12 -2.67 -9.22
C GLU A 215 9.08 -3.11 -8.18
N PHE A 216 9.36 -2.91 -6.89
CA PHE A 216 8.39 -3.10 -5.81
C PHE A 216 7.17 -2.19 -5.98
N SER A 217 7.38 -0.89 -6.22
CA SER A 217 6.30 0.11 -6.43
C SER A 217 5.42 -0.25 -7.63
N ILE A 218 6.03 -0.65 -8.74
CA ILE A 218 5.29 -1.08 -9.95
C ILE A 218 4.48 -2.34 -9.66
N ASN A 219 5.07 -3.33 -8.99
CA ASN A 219 4.37 -4.57 -8.62
C ASN A 219 3.20 -4.28 -7.66
N LEU A 220 3.37 -3.35 -6.73
CA LEU A 220 2.35 -2.94 -5.76
C LEU A 220 1.18 -2.21 -6.44
N LEU A 221 1.44 -1.24 -7.31
CA LEU A 221 0.42 -0.46 -8.02
C LEU A 221 -0.42 -1.33 -8.97
N ARG A 222 0.20 -2.36 -9.53
CA ARG A 222 -0.46 -3.24 -10.49
C ARG A 222 -1.56 -4.07 -9.83
N HIS A 223 -2.75 -4.00 -10.39
CA HIS A 223 -3.90 -4.80 -10.00
C HIS A 223 -4.86 -4.96 -11.17
N THR A 224 -5.50 -6.11 -11.26
CA THR A 224 -6.59 -6.35 -12.20
C THR A 224 -7.64 -7.16 -11.45
N PRO A 225 -8.80 -6.56 -11.12
CA PRO A 225 -9.90 -7.28 -10.50
C PRO A 225 -10.30 -8.47 -11.35
N LYS A 226 -10.64 -9.60 -10.72
CA LYS A 226 -11.21 -10.72 -11.45
C LYS A 226 -12.57 -10.27 -12.01
N LEU A 227 -12.79 -10.48 -13.31
CA LEU A 227 -14.11 -10.23 -13.91
C LEU A 227 -15.14 -11.07 -13.15
N LYS A 228 -16.22 -10.43 -12.68
CA LYS A 228 -17.40 -11.16 -12.19
C LYS A 228 -17.93 -11.96 -13.37
N VAL A 229 -17.86 -13.29 -13.29
CA VAL A 229 -18.52 -14.16 -14.26
C VAL A 229 -20.02 -13.98 -14.05
N GLU A 230 -20.70 -13.39 -15.03
CA GLU A 230 -22.17 -13.33 -15.01
C GLU A 230 -22.72 -14.77 -14.98
N GLY A 231 -23.44 -15.11 -13.91
CA GLY A 231 -24.22 -16.34 -13.82
C GLY A 231 -23.42 -17.57 -13.41
N GLY A 232 -23.37 -17.82 -12.10
CA GLY A 232 -23.15 -19.17 -11.60
C GLY A 232 -24.31 -20.08 -12.04
N LYS A 233 -24.13 -20.84 -13.11
CA LYS A 233 -24.93 -22.06 -13.27
C LYS A 233 -24.48 -23.02 -12.18
N GLN A 234 -25.40 -23.39 -11.29
CA GLN A 234 -25.24 -24.55 -10.43
C GLN A 234 -24.84 -25.75 -11.30
N VAL A 235 -23.66 -26.31 -11.03
CA VAL A 235 -23.34 -27.65 -11.50
C VAL A 235 -24.15 -28.60 -10.61
N ILE A 236 -25.32 -29.00 -11.10
CA ILE A 236 -26.03 -30.15 -10.55
C ILE A 236 -25.19 -31.37 -10.94
N LEU A 237 -24.49 -31.95 -9.97
CA LEU A 237 -23.96 -33.29 -10.12
C LEU A 237 -25.15 -34.25 -10.00
N GLU A 238 -25.64 -34.73 -11.14
CA GLU A 238 -26.47 -35.93 -11.16
C GLU A 238 -25.57 -37.11 -10.76
N ILE A 239 -25.95 -37.80 -9.70
CA ILE A 239 -25.35 -39.05 -9.21
C ILE A 239 -25.98 -40.21 -9.98
#